data_AF-A0A4U7F891-F1
#
_entry.id   AF-A0A4U7F891-F1
#
_cell.length_a   1.000
_cell.length_b   1.000
_cell.length_c   1.000
_cell.angle_alpha   90.00
_cell.angle_beta   90.00
_cell.angle_gamma   90.00
#
_symmetry.space_group_name_H-M   'P 1'
#
loop_
_entity.id
_entity.type
_entity.pdbx_description
1 polymer ?
#
loop_
_entity_poly.entity_id
_entity_poly.type
_entity_poly.pdbx_seq_one_letter_code
_entity_poly.pdbx_strand_id
1 'polypeptide(L)'
;MAYTRSLCRRGLKRRGGGRPCMERLPDDGEESSRADGGRSRADRGSNRADAGPVRVHGVDFSAAADDAGRKTWIASGRIDPESGGLRVTELRPLAELAGIDGDGRRGVGREDALPALAAWIRERDESAVVGLDFPFGLPRFVVEETGNESWRSFISGFPESIDVDDDSDDPVQAFAERCVALTGRHGEGTYDKRRTDAAVGARSPYGFIADTIAFHGMRDVLAPLVDHVRFAPMDRAGEGWRSGAPPGPTVVETYPAAVLDRLGLRRTGYKGGGESESARRRRNAEGLAEAADVAYASGTELTDAMASDAGGDALDAVAACVGAFGAWTRSYETDTAGFDDPEAVALEGYIYA
;
A
#
# COMPACT_ATOMS: atom_id res chain seq x y z
N MET A 1 27.45 41.23 -18.73
CA MET A 1 27.13 40.49 -19.97
C MET A 1 26.35 39.25 -19.56
N ALA A 2 25.14 38.92 -20.01
CA ALA A 2 24.14 39.57 -20.83
C ALA A 2 22.77 39.03 -20.36
N TYR A 3 21.74 39.85 -20.52
CA TYR A 3 20.34 39.60 -20.16
C TYR A 3 19.70 38.48 -20.99
N THR A 4 18.90 37.62 -20.38
CA THR A 4 17.90 36.80 -21.08
C THR A 4 16.51 37.45 -20.99
N ARG A 5 15.94 37.69 -22.16
CA ARG A 5 14.68 38.40 -22.41
C ARG A 5 13.45 37.51 -22.17
N SER A 6 12.41 38.16 -21.65
CA SER A 6 10.99 37.82 -21.84
C SER A 6 10.61 37.77 -23.33
N LEU A 7 9.75 36.82 -23.72
CA LEU A 7 8.79 37.03 -24.81
C LEU A 7 7.48 36.22 -24.59
N CYS A 8 6.43 36.99 -24.33
CA CYS A 8 5.00 36.72 -24.48
C CYS A 8 4.59 35.68 -25.53
N ARG A 9 3.68 34.77 -25.16
CA ARG A 9 2.78 34.10 -26.12
C ARG A 9 1.43 34.82 -26.18
N ARG A 10 1.09 35.25 -27.39
CA ARG A 10 -0.18 35.89 -27.78
C ARG A 10 -1.34 34.89 -27.68
N GLY A 11 -2.47 35.39 -27.22
CA GLY A 11 -3.74 34.68 -27.25
C GLY A 11 -4.39 34.67 -28.63
N LEU A 12 -5.23 33.66 -28.84
CA LEU A 12 -6.27 33.66 -29.86
C LEU A 12 -7.59 33.25 -29.19
N LYS A 13 -8.51 34.22 -29.11
CA LYS A 13 -9.95 33.98 -28.92
C LYS A 13 -10.57 33.73 -30.28
N ARG A 14 -11.44 32.73 -30.39
CA ARG A 14 -12.59 32.76 -31.32
C ARG A 14 -13.86 32.39 -30.55
N ARG A 15 -14.85 33.28 -30.65
CA ARG A 15 -16.24 33.11 -30.20
C ARG A 15 -17.14 33.04 -31.43
N GLY A 16 -18.23 32.32 -31.30
CA GLY A 16 -19.41 32.28 -32.18
C GLY A 16 -19.94 30.83 -32.19
N GLY A 17 -21.15 30.49 -31.77
CA GLY A 17 -22.39 31.24 -31.63
C GLY A 17 -23.47 30.51 -32.43
N GLY A 18 -24.37 29.79 -31.77
CA GLY A 18 -25.51 29.11 -32.40
C GLY A 18 -26.35 28.37 -31.35
N ARG A 19 -27.63 28.74 -31.24
CA ARG A 19 -28.62 28.26 -30.26
C ARG A 19 -29.63 27.28 -30.94
N PRO A 20 -30.57 26.65 -30.20
CA PRO A 20 -30.94 25.24 -30.34
C PRO A 20 -32.15 24.99 -31.26
N CYS A 21 -32.38 23.73 -31.62
CA CYS A 21 -33.66 23.25 -32.14
C CYS A 21 -34.01 21.91 -31.48
N MET A 22 -35.13 21.89 -30.75
CA MET A 22 -35.95 20.70 -30.55
C MET A 22 -36.63 20.33 -31.87
N GLU A 23 -36.78 19.04 -32.18
CA GLU A 23 -38.10 18.40 -32.28
C GLU A 23 -38.00 16.90 -32.65
N ARG A 24 -38.69 16.10 -31.83
CA ARG A 24 -39.56 14.94 -32.12
C ARG A 24 -39.01 13.59 -32.64
N LEU A 25 -39.43 12.58 -31.88
CA LEU A 25 -39.47 11.14 -32.09
C LEU A 25 -40.38 10.74 -33.29
N PRO A 26 -40.25 9.50 -33.78
CA PRO A 26 -41.13 8.39 -33.34
C PRO A 26 -40.26 7.20 -32.85
N ASP A 27 -40.58 6.53 -31.74
CA ASP A 27 -41.65 5.53 -31.53
C ASP A 27 -41.58 4.36 -32.52
N ASP A 28 -40.99 3.26 -32.08
CA ASP A 28 -41.34 1.89 -32.44
C ASP A 28 -40.74 0.98 -31.36
N GLY A 29 -41.62 0.41 -30.54
CA GLY A 29 -41.27 -0.53 -29.49
C GLY A 29 -40.93 -1.90 -30.04
N GLU A 30 -40.08 -2.63 -29.30
CA GLU A 30 -40.17 -4.08 -29.20
C GLU A 30 -39.63 -4.51 -27.83
N GLU A 31 -40.53 -5.09 -27.04
CA GLU A 31 -40.24 -5.78 -25.79
C GLU A 31 -39.30 -6.96 -26.02
N SER A 32 -38.22 -7.04 -25.25
CA SER A 32 -37.56 -8.31 -24.96
C SER A 32 -37.12 -8.34 -23.51
N SER A 33 -38.03 -8.84 -22.69
CA SER A 33 -37.77 -9.35 -21.35
C SER A 33 -36.58 -10.32 -21.35
N ARG A 34 -35.64 -10.13 -20.42
CA ARG A 34 -34.78 -11.21 -19.90
C ARG A 34 -34.17 -10.82 -18.56
N ALA A 35 -34.82 -11.35 -17.53
CA ALA A 35 -34.28 -11.85 -16.27
C ALA A 35 -33.10 -11.09 -15.65
N ASP A 36 -33.48 -10.26 -14.70
CA ASP A 36 -32.73 -9.90 -13.50
C ASP A 36 -32.11 -11.16 -12.85
N GLY A 37 -30.80 -11.32 -13.03
CA GLY A 37 -29.99 -12.39 -12.45
C GLY A 37 -29.24 -11.87 -11.23
N GLY A 38 -29.99 -11.52 -10.18
CA GLY A 38 -29.43 -11.19 -8.88
C GLY A 38 -28.55 -12.33 -8.37
N ARG A 39 -27.22 -12.17 -8.45
CA ARG A 39 -26.28 -13.05 -7.77
C ARG A 39 -26.40 -12.80 -6.27
N SER A 40 -27.13 -13.69 -5.61
CA SER A 40 -27.21 -13.82 -4.17
C SER A 40 -25.81 -13.83 -3.53
N ARG A 41 -25.65 -13.05 -2.45
CA ARG A 41 -24.48 -12.97 -1.56
C ARG A 41 -24.10 -14.32 -0.91
N ALA A 42 -24.88 -15.39 -1.11
CA ALA A 42 -24.77 -16.65 -0.38
C ALA A 42 -23.73 -17.65 -0.90
N ASP A 43 -23.13 -17.44 -2.08
CA ASP A 43 -22.25 -18.45 -2.70
C ASP A 43 -20.75 -18.31 -2.36
N ARG A 44 -20.41 -17.43 -1.38
CA ARG A 44 -19.01 -17.23 -0.93
C ARG A 44 -18.58 -18.15 0.22
N GLY A 45 -19.41 -19.11 0.62
CA GLY A 45 -19.33 -19.72 1.96
C GLY A 45 -18.81 -21.16 2.08
N SER A 46 -18.67 -21.94 1.00
CA SER A 46 -18.62 -23.41 1.18
C SER A 46 -17.24 -24.05 1.37
N ASN A 47 -16.13 -23.28 1.34
CA ASN A 47 -14.79 -23.86 1.48
C ASN A 47 -13.92 -23.24 2.60
N ARG A 48 -14.49 -22.41 3.48
CA ARG A 48 -13.76 -21.65 4.51
C ARG A 48 -13.98 -22.10 5.95
N ALA A 49 -14.82 -23.12 6.18
CA ALA A 49 -15.29 -23.50 7.53
C ALA A 49 -14.23 -24.22 8.40
N ASP A 50 -13.12 -24.68 7.83
CA ASP A 50 -12.06 -25.43 8.55
C ASP A 50 -10.80 -24.60 8.87
N ALA A 51 -10.74 -23.34 8.45
CA ALA A 51 -9.66 -22.43 8.83
C ALA A 51 -10.13 -21.61 10.05
N GLY A 52 -9.32 -21.55 11.10
CA GLY A 52 -9.57 -20.67 12.25
C GLY A 52 -9.77 -19.19 11.83
N PRO A 53 -10.15 -18.31 12.76
CA PRO A 53 -10.44 -16.92 12.43
C PRO A 53 -9.25 -16.26 11.73
N VAL A 54 -9.50 -15.68 10.56
CA VAL A 54 -8.48 -14.95 9.78
C VAL A 54 -8.10 -13.69 10.55
N ARG A 55 -6.81 -13.55 10.85
CA ARG A 55 -6.22 -12.33 11.42
C ARG A 55 -5.80 -11.40 10.31
N VAL A 56 -6.07 -10.11 10.47
CA VAL A 56 -5.64 -9.08 9.53
C VAL A 56 -4.84 -8.04 10.31
N HIS A 57 -3.71 -7.66 9.74
CA HIS A 57 -2.81 -6.68 10.31
C HIS A 57 -2.52 -5.59 9.28
N GLY A 58 -2.36 -4.36 9.74
CA GLY A 58 -1.89 -3.24 8.94
C GLY A 58 -0.71 -2.57 9.63
N VAL A 59 0.31 -2.26 8.84
CA VAL A 59 1.55 -1.65 9.32
C VAL A 59 1.74 -0.32 8.61
N ASP A 60 1.70 0.77 9.37
CA ASP A 60 2.29 2.04 8.94
C ASP A 60 3.78 1.97 9.24
N PHE A 61 4.59 2.02 8.19
CA PHE A 61 6.01 1.70 8.28
C PHE A 61 6.87 2.95 8.39
N SER A 62 7.84 2.92 9.31
CA SER A 62 8.84 3.97 9.43
C SER A 62 10.26 3.43 9.35
N ALA A 63 11.06 3.98 8.44
CA ALA A 63 12.50 3.74 8.37
C ALA A 63 13.31 4.83 9.11
N ALA A 64 12.73 5.53 10.09
CA ALA A 64 13.42 6.57 10.82
C ALA A 64 14.59 6.01 11.65
N ALA A 65 15.79 6.56 11.47
CA ALA A 65 17.03 5.99 12.02
C ALA A 65 16.97 5.75 13.54
N ASP A 66 16.48 6.71 14.32
CA ASP A 66 16.54 6.70 15.79
C ASP A 66 15.22 6.36 16.50
N ASP A 67 14.11 6.22 15.77
CA ASP A 67 12.78 6.02 16.37
C ASP A 67 11.78 5.21 15.54
N ALA A 68 12.26 4.44 14.56
CA ALA A 68 11.45 3.53 13.75
C ALA A 68 10.51 2.65 14.57
N GLY A 69 10.94 2.12 15.73
CA GLY A 69 10.09 1.24 16.54
C GLY A 69 8.90 1.96 17.19
N ARG A 70 8.98 3.28 17.44
CA ARG A 70 7.85 4.06 17.95
C ARG A 70 6.96 4.62 16.84
N LYS A 71 7.54 4.84 15.65
CA LYS A 71 6.83 5.38 14.48
C LYS A 71 6.23 4.31 13.59
N THR A 72 6.71 3.07 13.68
CA THR A 72 6.06 1.95 13.02
C THR A 72 4.87 1.51 13.87
N TRP A 73 3.66 1.70 13.36
CA TRP A 73 2.42 1.36 14.06
C TRP A 73 1.78 0.11 13.46
N ILE A 74 1.20 -0.72 14.33
CA ILE A 74 0.55 -1.95 13.93
C ILE A 74 -0.89 -1.95 14.42
N ALA A 75 -1.83 -2.00 13.49
CA ALA A 75 -3.23 -2.30 13.74
C ALA A 75 -3.44 -3.81 13.57
N SER A 76 -4.10 -4.45 14.53
CA SER A 76 -4.45 -5.87 14.45
C SER A 76 -5.96 -6.07 14.63
N GLY A 77 -6.52 -6.96 13.82
CA GLY A 77 -7.91 -7.32 13.86
C GLY A 77 -8.16 -8.76 13.47
N ARG A 78 -9.44 -9.13 13.51
CA ARG A 78 -9.94 -10.44 13.11
C ARG A 78 -11.15 -10.29 12.22
N ILE A 79 -11.29 -11.18 11.25
CA ILE A 79 -12.50 -11.26 10.43
C ILE A 79 -13.56 -11.97 11.25
N ASP A 80 -14.71 -11.33 11.37
CA ASP A 80 -15.88 -11.89 12.01
C ASP A 80 -16.46 -12.99 11.11
N PRO A 81 -16.60 -14.23 11.59
CA PRO A 81 -17.00 -15.36 10.76
C PRO A 81 -18.46 -15.28 10.28
N GLU A 82 -19.31 -14.52 10.98
CA GLU A 82 -20.74 -14.40 10.66
C GLU A 82 -21.00 -13.29 9.65
N SER A 83 -20.47 -12.10 9.91
CA SER A 83 -20.65 -10.91 9.07
C SER A 83 -19.64 -10.82 7.92
N GLY A 84 -18.48 -11.47 8.06
CA GLY A 84 -17.34 -11.30 7.15
C GLY A 84 -16.63 -9.96 7.31
N GLY A 85 -17.03 -9.12 8.27
CA GLY A 85 -16.45 -7.80 8.52
C GLY A 85 -15.15 -7.86 9.34
N LEU A 86 -14.34 -6.81 9.26
CA LEU A 86 -13.10 -6.70 10.02
C LEU A 86 -13.38 -6.09 11.40
N ARG A 87 -13.01 -6.77 12.48
CA ARG A 87 -12.98 -6.18 13.81
C ARG A 87 -11.55 -5.86 14.23
N VAL A 88 -11.18 -4.58 14.25
CA VAL A 88 -9.90 -4.10 14.77
C VAL A 88 -9.93 -4.15 16.30
N THR A 89 -8.96 -4.82 16.88
CA THR A 89 -8.90 -5.12 18.32
C THR A 89 -7.72 -4.46 19.02
N GLU A 90 -6.63 -4.21 18.31
CA GLU A 90 -5.39 -3.66 18.88
C GLU A 90 -4.78 -2.64 17.93
N LEU A 91 -4.17 -1.60 18.50
CA LEU A 91 -3.44 -0.56 17.77
C LEU A 91 -2.31 -0.05 18.66
N ARG A 92 -1.07 -0.29 18.27
CA ARG A 92 0.10 0.04 19.10
C ARG A 92 1.39 0.15 18.29
N PRO A 93 2.39 0.92 18.74
CA PRO A 93 3.71 0.96 18.13
C PRO A 93 4.42 -0.39 18.19
N LEU A 94 5.29 -0.65 17.21
CA LEU A 94 6.08 -1.88 17.11
C LEU A 94 6.95 -2.13 18.34
N ALA A 95 7.61 -1.09 18.88
CA ALA A 95 8.46 -1.21 20.07
C ALA A 95 7.69 -1.79 21.27
N GLU A 96 6.46 -1.32 21.47
CA GLU A 96 5.59 -1.81 22.54
C GLU A 96 5.13 -3.25 22.27
N LEU A 97 4.83 -3.57 21.01
CA LEU A 97 4.37 -4.89 20.60
C LEU A 97 5.46 -5.97 20.72
N ALA A 98 6.69 -5.62 20.33
CA ALA A 98 7.85 -6.50 20.38
C ALA A 98 8.53 -6.53 21.76
N GLY A 99 8.10 -5.67 22.70
CA GLY A 99 8.71 -5.57 24.03
C GLY A 99 10.17 -5.08 23.97
N ILE A 100 10.48 -4.22 23.00
CA ILE A 100 11.81 -3.67 22.80
C ILE A 100 11.82 -2.26 23.37
N ASP A 101 12.66 -2.06 24.38
CA ASP A 101 12.87 -0.76 25.01
C ASP A 101 14.17 -0.13 24.49
N GLY A 102 14.12 1.17 24.14
CA GLY A 102 15.31 1.93 23.78
C GLY A 102 16.20 2.24 25.00
N ASP A 103 17.43 2.74 24.77
CA ASP A 103 18.44 3.01 25.82
C ASP A 103 18.12 4.21 26.75
N GLY A 104 16.87 4.67 26.79
CA GLY A 104 16.40 5.80 27.60
C GLY A 104 16.81 7.18 27.08
N ARG A 105 17.72 7.29 26.10
CA ARG A 105 18.10 8.54 25.41
C ARG A 105 17.69 8.55 23.93
N ARG A 106 17.67 7.38 23.28
CA ARG A 106 17.18 7.16 21.92
C ARG A 106 15.95 6.25 21.95
N GLY A 107 15.13 6.34 20.90
CA GLY A 107 14.06 5.35 20.70
C GLY A 107 14.62 4.01 20.26
N VAL A 108 13.72 3.07 19.98
CA VAL A 108 14.08 1.86 19.25
C VAL A 108 14.37 2.28 17.80
N GLY A 109 15.65 2.24 17.44
CA GLY A 109 16.14 2.65 16.13
C GLY A 109 15.75 1.66 15.04
N ARG A 110 16.00 2.04 13.78
CA ARG A 110 15.69 1.23 12.60
C ARG A 110 16.34 -0.15 12.64
N GLU A 111 17.60 -0.22 13.06
CA GLU A 111 18.39 -1.46 13.09
C GLU A 111 17.81 -2.51 14.05
N ASP A 112 17.13 -2.10 15.11
CA ASP A 112 16.44 -3.02 16.03
C ASP A 112 14.98 -3.25 15.59
N ALA A 113 14.31 -2.19 15.12
CA ALA A 113 12.90 -2.23 14.77
C ALA A 113 12.61 -3.12 13.56
N LEU A 114 13.37 -3.01 12.47
CA LEU A 114 13.02 -3.70 11.23
C LEU A 114 13.21 -5.23 11.31
N PRO A 115 14.29 -5.75 11.93
CA PRO A 115 14.38 -7.18 12.20
C PRO A 115 13.26 -7.68 13.12
N ALA A 116 12.86 -6.90 14.11
CA ALA A 116 11.73 -7.23 14.98
C ALA A 116 10.41 -7.27 14.23
N LEU A 117 10.18 -6.35 13.28
CA LEU A 117 9.03 -6.37 12.39
C LEU A 117 9.01 -7.63 11.52
N ALA A 118 10.13 -7.97 10.88
CA ALA A 118 10.25 -9.17 10.06
C ALA A 118 9.99 -10.44 10.88
N ALA A 119 10.61 -10.56 12.06
CA ALA A 119 10.37 -11.68 12.98
C ALA A 119 8.88 -11.76 13.38
N TRP A 120 8.28 -10.63 13.76
CA TRP A 120 6.88 -10.56 14.10
C TRP A 120 5.99 -11.03 12.93
N ILE A 121 6.22 -10.57 11.70
CA ILE A 121 5.44 -11.01 10.53
C ILE A 121 5.58 -12.53 10.32
N ARG A 122 6.80 -13.05 10.37
CA ARG A 122 7.10 -14.48 10.18
C ARG A 122 6.36 -15.38 11.17
N GLU A 123 6.15 -14.92 12.39
CA GLU A 123 5.47 -15.65 13.46
C GLU A 123 3.93 -15.60 13.37
N ARG A 124 3.36 -15.07 12.28
CA ARG A 124 1.90 -15.10 12.06
C ARG A 124 1.46 -16.45 11.49
N ASP A 125 0.23 -16.81 11.81
CA ASP A 125 -0.40 -18.01 11.27
C ASP A 125 -0.54 -17.92 9.74
N GLU A 126 -0.56 -19.07 9.07
CA GLU A 126 -0.71 -19.14 7.61
C GLU A 126 -1.98 -18.43 7.09
N SER A 127 -3.04 -18.43 7.89
CA SER A 127 -4.29 -17.77 7.56
C SER A 127 -4.27 -16.25 7.75
N ALA A 128 -3.20 -15.68 8.33
CA ALA A 128 -3.12 -14.25 8.59
C ALA A 128 -2.79 -13.45 7.32
N VAL A 129 -3.22 -12.19 7.29
CA VAL A 129 -2.93 -11.22 6.23
C VAL A 129 -2.27 -9.99 6.84
N VAL A 130 -1.18 -9.51 6.23
CA VAL A 130 -0.43 -8.35 6.70
C VAL A 130 -0.29 -7.33 5.56
N GLY A 131 -0.89 -6.15 5.74
CA GLY A 131 -0.69 -4.99 4.88
C GLY A 131 0.49 -4.15 5.33
N LEU A 132 1.40 -3.83 4.42
CA LEU A 132 2.58 -3.02 4.70
C LEU A 132 2.54 -1.72 3.89
N ASP A 133 2.76 -0.58 4.54
CA ASP A 133 2.83 0.74 3.88
C ASP A 133 4.25 1.09 3.42
N PHE A 134 4.76 0.34 2.43
CA PHE A 134 5.95 0.71 1.68
C PHE A 134 6.02 -0.04 0.34
N PRO A 135 6.73 0.49 -0.68
CA PRO A 135 6.83 -0.17 -1.98
C PRO A 135 7.45 -1.58 -1.91
N PHE A 136 6.80 -2.57 -2.53
CA PHE A 136 7.36 -3.92 -2.65
C PHE A 136 8.34 -4.10 -3.79
N GLY A 137 8.49 -3.11 -4.65
CA GLY A 137 9.37 -3.21 -5.79
C GLY A 137 9.57 -1.89 -6.51
N LEU A 138 10.19 -2.01 -7.67
CA LEU A 138 10.55 -0.91 -8.55
C LEU A 138 9.76 -1.03 -9.85
N PRO A 139 9.70 0.03 -10.68
CA PRO A 139 9.13 -0.09 -12.03
C PRO A 139 9.72 -1.28 -12.77
N ARG A 140 8.87 -2.04 -13.49
CA ARG A 140 9.26 -3.30 -14.15
C ARG A 140 10.58 -3.19 -14.92
N PHE A 141 10.73 -2.13 -15.72
CA PHE A 141 11.93 -1.91 -16.55
C PHE A 141 13.21 -1.79 -15.72
N VAL A 142 13.14 -1.24 -14.50
CA VAL A 142 14.29 -1.13 -13.59
C VAL A 142 14.74 -2.52 -13.16
N VAL A 143 13.79 -3.39 -12.79
CA VAL A 143 14.08 -4.77 -12.39
C VAL A 143 14.59 -5.58 -13.58
N GLU A 144 13.99 -5.43 -14.77
CA GLU A 144 14.45 -6.12 -16.00
C GLU A 144 15.90 -5.78 -16.36
N GLU A 145 16.32 -4.53 -16.19
CA GLU A 145 17.70 -4.07 -16.45
C GLU A 145 18.75 -4.67 -15.49
N THR A 146 18.33 -5.22 -14.34
CA THR A 146 19.23 -5.93 -13.42
C THR A 146 19.49 -7.38 -13.82
N GLY A 147 18.73 -7.91 -14.80
CA GLY A 147 18.81 -9.31 -15.22
C GLY A 147 18.12 -10.30 -14.28
N ASN A 148 17.39 -9.83 -13.26
CA ASN A 148 16.60 -10.70 -12.39
C ASN A 148 15.36 -11.26 -13.12
N GLU A 149 15.20 -12.58 -13.11
CA GLU A 149 14.11 -13.27 -13.81
C GLU A 149 12.76 -13.21 -13.08
N SER A 150 12.76 -12.81 -11.80
CA SER A 150 11.56 -12.73 -10.98
C SER A 150 11.71 -11.72 -9.84
N TRP A 151 10.56 -11.28 -9.31
CA TRP A 151 10.50 -10.42 -8.12
C TRP A 151 11.19 -11.06 -6.91
N ARG A 152 11.00 -12.37 -6.71
CA ARG A 152 11.66 -13.11 -5.62
C ARG A 152 13.17 -13.05 -5.73
N SER A 153 13.72 -13.35 -6.92
CA SER A 153 15.17 -13.27 -7.17
C SER A 153 15.69 -11.88 -6.84
N PHE A 154 15.00 -10.85 -7.34
CA PHE A 154 15.34 -9.46 -7.10
C PHE A 154 15.36 -9.11 -5.61
N ILE A 155 14.30 -9.41 -4.86
CA ILE A 155 14.20 -9.09 -3.43
C ILE A 155 15.17 -9.93 -2.59
N SER A 156 15.33 -11.22 -2.89
CA SER A 156 16.20 -12.10 -2.11
C SER A 156 17.67 -11.66 -2.10
N GLY A 157 18.13 -11.00 -3.18
CA GLY A 157 19.49 -10.47 -3.28
C GLY A 157 19.59 -8.95 -3.12
N PHE A 158 18.54 -8.27 -2.65
CA PHE A 158 18.56 -6.81 -2.49
C PHE A 158 19.43 -6.41 -1.27
N PRO A 159 20.30 -5.38 -1.37
CA PRO A 159 20.40 -4.39 -2.46
C PRO A 159 21.39 -4.74 -3.58
N GLU A 160 22.20 -5.79 -3.46
CA GLU A 160 23.19 -6.16 -4.47
C GLU A 160 22.57 -6.52 -5.82
N SER A 161 21.33 -7.02 -5.81
CA SER A 161 20.53 -7.36 -6.98
C SER A 161 20.23 -6.17 -7.89
N ILE A 162 20.46 -4.93 -7.44
CA ILE A 162 20.40 -3.72 -8.26
C ILE A 162 21.78 -3.07 -8.50
N ASP A 163 22.88 -3.77 -8.18
CA ASP A 163 24.25 -3.26 -8.23
C ASP A 163 24.52 -2.13 -7.22
N VAL A 164 23.96 -2.24 -6.02
CA VAL A 164 24.23 -1.35 -4.89
C VAL A 164 25.00 -2.12 -3.83
N ASP A 165 26.11 -1.55 -3.37
CA ASP A 165 26.93 -2.10 -2.30
C ASP A 165 26.33 -1.72 -0.94
N ASP A 166 25.96 -2.73 -0.14
CA ASP A 166 25.39 -2.53 1.19
C ASP A 166 26.41 -1.93 2.19
N ASP A 167 27.71 -2.09 1.92
CA ASP A 167 28.80 -1.52 2.73
C ASP A 167 29.12 -0.04 2.37
N SER A 168 28.36 0.57 1.45
CA SER A 168 28.58 1.99 1.10
C SER A 168 28.20 2.95 2.23
N ASP A 169 28.84 4.13 2.26
CA ASP A 169 28.59 5.15 3.30
C ASP A 169 27.13 5.67 3.29
N ASP A 170 26.47 5.64 2.13
CA ASP A 170 25.06 6.00 1.95
C ASP A 170 24.37 5.08 0.92
N PRO A 171 23.93 3.88 1.34
CA PRO A 171 23.36 2.90 0.42
C PRO A 171 21.99 3.31 -0.11
N VAL A 172 21.25 4.17 0.61
CA VAL A 172 19.98 4.72 0.14
C VAL A 172 20.21 5.68 -1.02
N GLN A 173 21.19 6.58 -0.90
CA GLN A 173 21.56 7.46 -2.00
C GLN A 173 22.05 6.66 -3.20
N ALA A 174 22.94 5.67 -3.00
CA ALA A 174 23.45 4.82 -4.07
C ALA A 174 22.31 4.09 -4.81
N PHE A 175 21.33 3.57 -4.06
CA PHE A 175 20.11 2.97 -4.60
C PHE A 175 19.28 3.94 -5.45
N ALA A 176 19.03 5.15 -4.95
CA ALA A 176 18.26 6.14 -5.68
C ALA A 176 18.99 6.56 -6.97
N GLU A 177 20.30 6.84 -6.90
CA GLU A 177 21.14 7.19 -8.05
C GLU A 177 21.18 6.07 -9.09
N ARG A 178 21.27 4.82 -8.65
CA ARG A 178 21.22 3.67 -9.52
C ARG A 178 19.89 3.58 -10.27
N CYS A 179 18.76 3.70 -9.58
CA CYS A 179 17.44 3.70 -10.21
C CYS A 179 17.26 4.86 -11.19
N VAL A 180 17.75 6.06 -10.85
CA VAL A 180 17.77 7.23 -11.74
C VAL A 180 18.59 6.95 -13.01
N ALA A 181 19.78 6.34 -12.87
CA ALA A 181 20.61 5.99 -14.00
C ALA A 181 19.92 4.97 -14.93
N LEU A 182 19.24 3.97 -14.37
CA LEU A 182 18.43 2.99 -15.13
C LEU A 182 17.26 3.66 -15.85
N THR A 183 16.56 4.59 -15.19
CA THR A 183 15.48 5.40 -15.77
C THR A 183 15.97 6.24 -16.96
N GLY A 184 17.15 6.84 -16.83
CA GLY A 184 17.77 7.62 -17.90
C GLY A 184 18.07 6.82 -19.17
N ARG A 185 18.31 5.51 -19.05
CA ARG A 185 18.48 4.61 -20.21
C ARG A 185 17.16 4.27 -20.91
N HIS A 186 16.05 4.27 -20.17
CA HIS A 186 14.73 3.88 -20.65
C HIS A 186 14.00 5.02 -21.41
N GLY A 187 14.25 6.29 -21.08
CA GLY A 187 14.04 7.38 -22.04
C GLY A 187 13.06 8.50 -21.72
N GLU A 188 12.75 8.82 -20.45
CA GLU A 188 12.34 10.17 -19.98
C GLU A 188 12.13 10.14 -18.45
N GLY A 189 12.35 11.26 -17.75
CA GLY A 189 12.09 11.38 -16.30
C GLY A 189 13.30 11.13 -15.37
N THR A 190 13.20 11.60 -14.12
CA THR A 190 14.19 11.34 -13.05
C THR A 190 13.69 10.28 -12.06
N TYR A 191 12.39 10.30 -11.74
CA TYR A 191 11.78 9.43 -10.75
C TYR A 191 10.51 8.81 -11.34
N ASP A 192 10.68 7.72 -12.09
CA ASP A 192 9.56 6.97 -12.66
C ASP A 192 8.81 6.20 -11.58
N LYS A 193 7.54 5.96 -11.87
CA LYS A 193 6.58 5.32 -10.98
C LYS A 193 6.21 3.96 -11.54
N ARG A 194 5.90 3.02 -10.64
CA ARG A 194 5.17 1.81 -11.04
C ARG A 194 3.80 2.21 -11.56
N ARG A 195 3.17 1.37 -12.37
CA ARG A 195 1.79 1.63 -12.83
C ARG A 195 0.83 1.72 -11.67
N THR A 196 1.01 0.86 -10.66
CA THR A 196 0.22 0.92 -9.43
C THR A 196 0.40 2.23 -8.67
N ASP A 197 1.62 2.77 -8.59
CA ASP A 197 1.90 4.04 -7.92
C ASP A 197 1.19 5.20 -8.63
N ALA A 198 1.26 5.23 -9.96
CA ALA A 198 0.60 6.24 -10.77
C ALA A 198 -0.93 6.17 -10.61
N ALA A 199 -1.50 4.96 -10.62
CA ALA A 199 -2.93 4.71 -10.52
C ALA A 199 -3.54 5.21 -9.19
N VAL A 200 -2.78 5.16 -8.10
CA VAL A 200 -3.25 5.59 -6.78
C VAL A 200 -2.64 6.91 -6.31
N GLY A 201 -1.83 7.57 -7.13
CA GLY A 201 -1.16 8.82 -6.81
C GLY A 201 -0.04 8.70 -5.76
N ALA A 202 0.58 7.52 -5.62
CA ALA A 202 1.75 7.32 -4.77
C ALA A 202 3.01 7.99 -5.35
N ARG A 203 4.07 8.05 -4.54
CA ARG A 203 5.39 8.56 -4.93
C ARG A 203 6.18 7.46 -5.64
N SER A 204 7.21 7.87 -6.40
CA SER A 204 8.18 6.92 -6.95
C SER A 204 8.95 6.26 -5.80
N PRO A 205 9.19 4.93 -5.83
CA PRO A 205 9.92 4.22 -4.77
C PRO A 205 11.35 4.72 -4.54
N TYR A 206 11.97 5.35 -5.52
CA TYR A 206 13.35 5.87 -5.46
C TYR A 206 13.39 7.40 -5.61
N GLY A 207 12.26 8.07 -5.38
CA GLY A 207 12.23 9.52 -5.20
C GLY A 207 12.56 9.90 -3.77
N PHE A 208 13.17 11.07 -3.57
CA PHE A 208 13.63 11.63 -2.28
C PHE A 208 12.70 11.52 -1.06
N ILE A 209 11.39 11.34 -1.27
CA ILE A 209 10.41 11.19 -0.18
C ILE A 209 10.26 9.73 0.26
N ALA A 210 10.44 8.79 -0.65
CA ALA A 210 10.11 7.37 -0.45
C ALA A 210 11.32 6.43 -0.54
N ASP A 211 12.46 6.89 -1.04
CA ASP A 211 13.69 6.11 -1.22
C ASP A 211 14.13 5.38 0.05
N THR A 212 14.16 6.07 1.18
CA THR A 212 14.57 5.53 2.47
C THR A 212 13.59 4.45 2.94
N ILE A 213 12.30 4.68 2.74
CA ILE A 213 11.26 3.73 3.13
C ILE A 213 11.29 2.49 2.22
N ALA A 214 11.41 2.68 0.91
CA ALA A 214 11.47 1.59 -0.05
C ALA A 214 12.74 0.75 0.12
N PHE A 215 13.90 1.39 0.27
CA PHE A 215 15.18 0.72 0.45
C PHE A 215 15.17 -0.17 1.70
N HIS A 216 14.85 0.40 2.86
CA HIS A 216 14.83 -0.35 4.11
C HIS A 216 13.67 -1.34 4.20
N GLY A 217 12.51 -1.03 3.61
CA GLY A 217 11.40 -1.97 3.50
C GLY A 217 11.81 -3.21 2.70
N MET A 218 12.39 -3.03 1.52
CA MET A 218 12.86 -4.15 0.69
C MET A 218 14.00 -4.93 1.36
N ARG A 219 15.05 -4.24 1.85
CA ARG A 219 16.24 -4.87 2.44
C ARG A 219 16.00 -5.50 3.80
N ASP A 220 15.38 -4.77 4.72
CA ASP A 220 15.35 -5.16 6.13
C ASP A 220 14.03 -5.87 6.52
N VAL A 221 13.02 -5.86 5.63
CA VAL A 221 11.72 -6.51 5.88
C VAL A 221 11.39 -7.57 4.82
N LEU A 222 11.36 -7.22 3.52
CA LEU A 222 10.93 -8.19 2.49
C LEU A 222 11.96 -9.27 2.24
N ALA A 223 13.24 -8.91 2.07
CA ALA A 223 14.32 -9.87 1.83
C ALA A 223 14.40 -10.96 2.92
N PRO A 224 14.36 -10.64 4.23
CA PRO A 224 14.31 -11.65 5.29
C PRO A 224 13.03 -12.51 5.31
N LEU A 225 11.96 -12.09 4.62
CA LEU A 225 10.66 -12.76 4.61
C LEU A 225 10.38 -13.57 3.33
N VAL A 226 11.17 -13.39 2.26
CA VAL A 226 10.88 -13.89 0.90
C VAL A 226 10.63 -15.41 0.83
N ASP A 227 11.27 -16.16 1.73
CA ASP A 227 11.21 -17.63 1.84
C ASP A 227 10.28 -18.13 2.96
N HIS A 228 9.59 -17.23 3.66
CA HIS A 228 8.80 -17.55 4.85
C HIS A 228 7.33 -17.18 4.73
N VAL A 229 6.98 -16.28 3.82
CA VAL A 229 5.61 -15.78 3.67
C VAL A 229 5.20 -15.74 2.20
N ARG A 230 3.91 -15.52 1.95
CA ARG A 230 3.37 -15.34 0.61
C ARG A 230 3.23 -13.85 0.33
N PHE A 231 3.62 -13.40 -0.86
CA PHE A 231 3.46 -12.02 -1.32
C PHE A 231 2.41 -11.97 -2.42
N ALA A 232 1.29 -11.29 -2.21
CA ALA A 232 0.33 -11.07 -3.29
C ALA A 232 0.56 -9.70 -3.95
N PRO A 233 0.49 -9.60 -5.29
CA PRO A 233 0.13 -10.65 -6.25
C PRO A 233 1.31 -11.52 -6.75
N MET A 234 2.56 -11.25 -6.34
CA MET A 234 3.77 -11.89 -6.89
C MET A 234 3.73 -13.43 -6.86
N ASP A 235 3.11 -13.99 -5.83
CA ASP A 235 2.97 -15.43 -5.61
C ASP A 235 1.67 -16.03 -6.11
N ARG A 236 0.81 -15.23 -6.75
CA ARG A 236 -0.46 -15.72 -7.28
C ARG A 236 -0.26 -16.39 -8.64
N ALA A 237 -1.03 -17.45 -8.87
CA ALA A 237 -1.17 -18.11 -10.17
C ALA A 237 -2.63 -18.52 -10.36
N GLY A 238 -3.33 -17.82 -11.26
CA GLY A 238 -4.77 -17.98 -11.41
C GLY A 238 -5.49 -17.74 -10.08
N GLU A 239 -6.38 -18.66 -9.69
CA GLU A 239 -7.13 -18.57 -8.44
C GLU A 239 -6.32 -18.99 -7.20
N GLY A 240 -5.12 -19.57 -7.37
CA GLY A 240 -4.30 -20.15 -6.31
C GLY A 240 -2.93 -19.50 -6.10
N TRP A 241 -2.08 -20.19 -5.33
CA TRP A 241 -0.69 -19.82 -5.11
C TRP A 241 0.22 -20.55 -6.10
N ARG A 242 1.31 -19.89 -6.51
CA ARG A 242 2.38 -20.49 -7.32
C ARG A 242 2.97 -21.70 -6.60
N SER A 243 3.37 -22.71 -7.39
CA SER A 243 4.12 -23.84 -6.86
C SER A 243 5.41 -23.34 -6.21
N GLY A 244 5.65 -23.74 -4.96
CA GLY A 244 6.81 -23.30 -4.18
C GLY A 244 6.61 -22.02 -3.37
N ALA A 245 5.42 -21.40 -3.41
CA ALA A 245 5.11 -20.31 -2.46
C ALA A 245 5.17 -20.84 -1.01
N PRO A 246 5.88 -20.17 -0.08
CA PRO A 246 6.04 -20.62 1.29
C PRO A 246 4.70 -20.85 2.01
N PRO A 247 4.65 -21.79 2.96
CA PRO A 247 3.59 -21.82 3.95
C PRO A 247 3.84 -20.69 4.95
N GLY A 248 2.91 -19.74 5.05
CA GLY A 248 3.07 -18.57 5.91
C GLY A 248 1.94 -17.57 5.69
N PRO A 249 1.91 -16.48 6.48
CA PRO A 249 0.94 -15.42 6.30
C PRO A 249 1.03 -14.84 4.88
N THR A 250 -0.05 -14.21 4.45
CA THR A 250 -0.05 -13.45 3.19
C THR A 250 0.29 -11.98 3.48
N VAL A 251 1.33 -11.49 2.84
CA VAL A 251 1.79 -10.12 2.89
C VAL A 251 1.35 -9.39 1.62
N VAL A 252 0.84 -8.17 1.78
CA VAL A 252 0.35 -7.32 0.69
C VAL A 252 0.84 -5.90 0.86
N GLU A 253 1.11 -5.23 -0.26
CA GLU A 253 1.43 -3.81 -0.25
C GLU A 253 0.15 -2.99 -0.11
N THR A 254 0.17 -2.03 0.80
CA THR A 254 -0.95 -1.11 1.03
C THR A 254 -0.47 0.33 0.96
N TYR A 255 -1.40 1.26 0.76
CA TYR A 255 -1.09 2.68 0.79
C TYR A 255 -2.23 3.45 1.50
N PRO A 256 -2.08 3.78 2.80
CA PRO A 256 -3.08 4.42 3.64
C PRO A 256 -3.74 5.63 3.00
N ALA A 257 -2.94 6.51 2.38
CA ALA A 257 -3.46 7.69 1.70
C ALA A 257 -4.45 7.33 0.58
N ALA A 258 -4.18 6.27 -0.19
CA ALA A 258 -5.10 5.81 -1.22
C ALA A 258 -6.33 5.09 -0.67
N VAL A 259 -6.20 4.32 0.41
CA VAL A 259 -7.35 3.73 1.12
C VAL A 259 -8.31 4.82 1.57
N LEU A 260 -7.79 5.85 2.25
CA LEU A 260 -8.57 6.99 2.72
C LEU A 260 -9.25 7.71 1.55
N ASP A 261 -8.52 7.97 0.46
CA ASP A 261 -9.05 8.64 -0.73
C ASP A 261 -10.19 7.85 -1.40
N ARG A 262 -10.04 6.53 -1.56
CA ARG A 262 -11.07 5.64 -2.13
C ARG A 262 -12.36 5.62 -1.31
N LEU A 263 -12.25 5.81 0.00
CA LEU A 263 -13.39 5.90 0.91
C LEU A 263 -13.95 7.33 1.06
N GLY A 264 -13.44 8.30 0.27
CA GLY A 264 -13.89 9.70 0.34
C GLY A 264 -13.43 10.45 1.60
N LEU A 265 -12.41 9.91 2.29
CA LEU A 265 -11.82 10.47 3.50
C LEU A 265 -10.66 11.42 3.18
N ARG A 266 -10.05 12.00 4.22
CA ARG A 266 -8.96 12.96 4.05
C ARG A 266 -7.66 12.25 3.73
N ARG A 267 -7.32 12.17 2.45
CA ARG A 267 -6.01 11.71 1.94
C ARG A 267 -4.82 12.50 2.48
N THR A 268 -4.97 13.80 2.71
CA THR A 268 -3.86 14.69 3.12
C THR A 268 -4.30 15.69 4.18
N GLY A 269 -3.32 16.33 4.82
CA GLY A 269 -3.54 17.41 5.79
C GLY A 269 -4.10 16.96 7.14
N TYR A 270 -4.11 15.65 7.43
CA TYR A 270 -4.45 15.13 8.76
C TYR A 270 -3.22 14.93 9.65
N LYS A 271 -2.00 14.98 9.12
CA LYS A 271 -0.76 14.92 9.91
C LYS A 271 -0.44 16.31 10.48
N GLY A 272 -0.04 16.38 11.75
CA GLY A 272 0.29 17.60 12.48
C GLY A 272 -0.36 17.72 13.88
N GLY A 273 0.19 18.60 14.72
CA GLY A 273 -0.22 18.73 16.13
C GLY A 273 -1.40 19.67 16.40
N GLY A 274 -2.03 20.24 15.37
CA GLY A 274 -3.13 21.19 15.53
C GLY A 274 -4.50 20.54 15.74
N GLU A 275 -5.46 21.32 16.24
CA GLU A 275 -6.85 20.88 16.43
C GLU A 275 -7.51 20.47 15.10
N SER A 276 -7.18 21.18 14.01
CA SER A 276 -7.75 20.90 12.70
C SER A 276 -7.30 19.55 12.14
N GLU A 277 -6.04 19.20 12.39
CA GLU A 277 -5.40 17.94 12.01
C GLU A 277 -5.96 16.80 12.86
N SER A 278 -6.09 17.00 14.18
CA SER A 278 -6.72 16.03 15.08
C SER A 278 -8.19 15.77 14.73
N ALA A 279 -8.96 16.81 14.41
CA ALA A 279 -10.35 16.67 13.94
C ALA A 279 -10.44 15.90 12.60
N ARG A 280 -9.47 16.09 11.69
CA ARG A 280 -9.39 15.31 10.44
C ARG A 280 -9.05 13.85 10.71
N ARG A 281 -8.12 13.57 11.64
CA ARG A 281 -7.80 12.19 12.04
C ARG A 281 -9.00 11.49 12.67
N ARG A 282 -9.71 12.15 13.58
CA ARG A 282 -10.95 11.62 14.17
C ARG A 282 -12.00 11.32 13.10
N ARG A 283 -12.24 12.26 12.18
CA ARG A 283 -13.17 12.04 11.07
C ARG A 283 -12.76 10.86 10.18
N ASN A 284 -11.46 10.71 9.89
CA ASN A 284 -10.98 9.57 9.11
C ASN A 284 -11.16 8.26 9.89
N ALA A 285 -10.86 8.23 11.19
CA ALA A 285 -11.05 7.07 12.04
C ALA A 285 -12.51 6.61 12.10
N GLU A 286 -13.45 7.54 12.30
CA GLU A 286 -14.89 7.28 12.26
C GLU A 286 -15.33 6.80 10.87
N GLY A 287 -14.87 7.48 9.82
CA GLY A 287 -15.21 7.13 8.43
C GLY A 287 -14.69 5.76 7.99
N LEU A 288 -13.52 5.32 8.48
CA LEU A 288 -13.01 3.96 8.22
C LEU A 288 -13.93 2.89 8.81
N ALA A 289 -14.49 3.12 9.99
CA ALA A 289 -15.47 2.21 10.61
C ALA A 289 -16.80 2.18 9.84
N GLU A 290 -17.28 3.35 9.39
CA GLU A 290 -18.55 3.46 8.67
C GLU A 290 -18.51 2.86 7.26
N ALA A 291 -17.38 2.98 6.55
CA ALA A 291 -17.34 2.72 5.11
C ALA A 291 -16.88 1.31 4.71
N ALA A 292 -16.19 0.57 5.58
CA ALA A 292 -15.41 -0.60 5.17
C ALA A 292 -15.85 -1.95 5.78
N ASP A 293 -17.09 -2.07 6.28
CA ASP A 293 -17.52 -3.22 7.09
C ASP A 293 -16.55 -3.47 8.26
N VAL A 294 -16.05 -2.38 8.87
CA VAL A 294 -15.05 -2.38 9.94
C VAL A 294 -15.71 -2.01 11.27
N ALA A 295 -15.38 -2.76 12.31
CA ALA A 295 -15.77 -2.45 13.68
C ALA A 295 -14.53 -2.32 14.59
N TYR A 296 -14.61 -1.43 15.57
CA TYR A 296 -13.57 -1.25 16.59
C TYR A 296 -14.01 -1.91 17.90
N ALA A 297 -13.17 -2.79 18.46
CA ALA A 297 -13.52 -3.50 19.69
C ALA A 297 -13.72 -2.58 20.90
N SER A 298 -12.96 -1.47 20.95
CA SER A 298 -13.00 -0.43 21.96
C SER A 298 -13.21 0.93 21.29
N GLY A 299 -14.36 1.11 20.62
CA GLY A 299 -14.58 2.16 19.62
C GLY A 299 -14.03 3.55 19.94
N THR A 300 -14.24 4.04 21.16
CA THR A 300 -13.73 5.36 21.58
C THR A 300 -12.22 5.38 21.80
N GLU A 301 -11.65 4.35 22.43
CA GLU A 301 -10.21 4.29 22.76
C GLU A 301 -9.34 4.23 21.49
N LEU A 302 -9.69 3.39 20.52
CA LEU A 302 -8.96 3.31 19.25
C LEU A 302 -9.10 4.59 18.43
N THR A 303 -10.30 5.19 18.42
CA THR A 303 -10.55 6.47 17.75
C THR A 303 -9.73 7.60 18.39
N ASP A 304 -9.64 7.63 19.71
CA ASP A 304 -8.86 8.63 20.43
C ASP A 304 -7.36 8.42 20.21
N ALA A 305 -6.86 7.18 20.19
CA ALA A 305 -5.47 6.89 19.85
C ALA A 305 -5.10 7.42 18.45
N MET A 306 -5.94 7.15 17.45
CA MET A 306 -5.76 7.68 16.09
C MET A 306 -5.83 9.22 16.03
N ALA A 307 -6.75 9.83 16.78
CA ALA A 307 -6.93 11.29 16.78
C ALA A 307 -5.80 12.04 17.51
N SER A 308 -5.26 11.45 18.57
CA SER A 308 -4.21 12.02 19.42
C SER A 308 -2.80 11.84 18.85
N ASP A 309 -2.57 10.84 18.00
CA ASP A 309 -1.28 10.65 17.34
C ASP A 309 -1.03 11.73 16.26
N ALA A 310 -0.13 12.68 16.55
CA ALA A 310 0.14 13.81 15.66
C ALA A 310 0.83 13.40 14.35
N GLY A 311 1.56 12.27 14.35
CA GLY A 311 2.16 11.67 13.16
C GLY A 311 1.10 11.19 12.16
N GLY A 312 -0.07 10.80 12.65
CA GLY A 312 -1.10 10.13 11.86
C GLY A 312 -0.76 8.66 11.58
N ASP A 313 0.29 8.15 12.21
CA ASP A 313 0.89 6.84 12.00
C ASP A 313 -0.07 5.75 12.53
N ALA A 314 -0.71 6.02 13.67
CA ALA A 314 -1.75 5.15 14.23
C ALA A 314 -2.98 5.01 13.29
N LEU A 315 -3.39 6.12 12.66
CA LEU A 315 -4.50 6.10 11.69
C LEU A 315 -4.08 5.37 10.40
N ASP A 316 -2.87 5.62 9.93
CA ASP A 316 -2.34 5.02 8.72
C ASP A 316 -2.20 3.49 8.87
N ALA A 317 -1.84 2.98 10.05
CA ALA A 317 -1.80 1.54 10.33
C ALA A 317 -3.20 0.90 10.24
N VAL A 318 -4.25 1.58 10.71
CA VAL A 318 -5.63 1.10 10.56
C VAL A 318 -6.06 1.14 9.10
N ALA A 319 -5.74 2.19 8.35
CA ALA A 319 -6.03 2.25 6.93
C ALA A 319 -5.28 1.15 6.13
N ALA A 320 -4.02 0.86 6.46
CA ALA A 320 -3.28 -0.29 5.91
C ALA A 320 -3.99 -1.62 6.23
N CYS A 321 -4.52 -1.77 7.44
CA CYS A 321 -5.27 -2.97 7.85
C CYS A 321 -6.57 -3.13 7.03
N VAL A 322 -7.26 -2.02 6.75
CA VAL A 322 -8.43 -2.00 5.85
C VAL A 322 -8.04 -2.36 4.41
N GLY A 323 -6.90 -1.87 3.90
CA GLY A 323 -6.36 -2.26 2.60
C GLY A 323 -6.10 -3.77 2.51
N ALA A 324 -5.47 -4.35 3.53
CA ALA A 324 -5.21 -5.78 3.64
C ALA A 324 -6.50 -6.61 3.70
N PHE A 325 -7.49 -6.14 4.46
CA PHE A 325 -8.82 -6.76 4.52
C PHE A 325 -9.54 -6.71 3.16
N GLY A 326 -9.44 -5.59 2.44
CA GLY A 326 -9.94 -5.45 1.08
C GLY A 326 -9.28 -6.44 0.11
N ALA A 327 -7.96 -6.60 0.21
CA ALA A 327 -7.20 -7.58 -0.57
C ALA A 327 -7.72 -9.01 -0.33
N TRP A 328 -7.84 -9.41 0.94
CA TRP A 328 -8.35 -10.74 1.32
C TRP A 328 -9.80 -10.97 0.84
N THR A 329 -10.67 -9.96 0.99
CA THR A 329 -12.09 -10.06 0.59
C THR A 329 -12.25 -10.27 -0.92
N ARG A 330 -11.31 -9.74 -1.71
CA ARG A 330 -11.24 -9.89 -3.16
C ARG A 330 -10.31 -11.02 -3.60
N SER A 331 -9.92 -11.92 -2.70
CA SER A 331 -9.01 -13.05 -3.02
C SER A 331 -7.71 -12.60 -3.71
N TYR A 332 -7.22 -11.42 -3.32
CA TYR A 332 -6.01 -10.79 -3.87
C TYR A 332 -6.08 -10.52 -5.38
N GLU A 333 -7.28 -10.32 -5.93
CA GLU A 333 -7.47 -9.84 -7.30
C GLU A 333 -6.90 -8.43 -7.46
N THR A 334 -6.24 -8.20 -8.59
CA THR A 334 -5.68 -6.90 -8.98
C THR A 334 -6.55 -6.25 -10.06
N ASP A 335 -6.82 -4.96 -9.92
CA ASP A 335 -7.50 -4.19 -10.96
C ASP A 335 -6.45 -3.56 -11.89
N THR A 336 -6.13 -4.29 -12.95
CA THR A 336 -5.10 -3.93 -13.94
C THR A 336 -5.68 -3.66 -15.32
N ALA A 337 -7.02 -3.56 -15.45
CA ALA A 337 -7.68 -3.40 -16.75
C ALA A 337 -7.27 -2.12 -17.49
N GLY A 338 -6.84 -1.09 -16.75
CA GLY A 338 -6.31 0.16 -17.31
C GLY A 338 -4.79 0.19 -17.51
N PHE A 339 -4.07 -0.91 -17.26
CA PHE A 339 -2.62 -0.97 -17.39
C PHE A 339 -2.25 -1.45 -18.80
N ASP A 340 -1.28 -0.79 -19.42
CA ASP A 340 -0.79 -1.20 -20.75
C ASP A 340 -0.18 -2.61 -20.73
N ASP A 341 0.41 -2.99 -19.59
CA ASP A 341 0.89 -4.33 -19.29
C ASP A 341 0.39 -4.77 -17.91
N PRO A 342 -0.71 -5.55 -17.87
CA PRO A 342 -1.23 -6.12 -16.63
C PRO A 342 -0.28 -7.08 -15.91
N GLU A 343 0.64 -7.73 -16.62
CA GLU A 343 1.55 -8.72 -16.03
C GLU A 343 2.71 -8.08 -15.25
N ALA A 344 2.99 -6.78 -15.50
CA ALA A 344 4.01 -6.01 -14.81
C ALA A 344 3.89 -6.08 -13.28
N VAL A 345 2.67 -6.17 -12.74
CA VAL A 345 2.41 -6.23 -11.29
C VAL A 345 3.03 -7.46 -10.62
N ALA A 346 3.34 -8.51 -11.37
CA ALA A 346 4.07 -9.68 -10.85
C ALA A 346 5.55 -9.37 -10.56
N LEU A 347 6.10 -8.30 -11.15
CA LEU A 347 7.48 -7.87 -10.97
C LEU A 347 7.59 -6.56 -10.18
N GLU A 348 6.69 -5.60 -10.39
CA GLU A 348 6.76 -4.28 -9.73
C GLU A 348 5.90 -4.20 -8.45
N GLY A 349 4.91 -5.09 -8.31
CA GLY A 349 3.96 -5.09 -7.21
C GLY A 349 2.64 -4.36 -7.48
N TYR A 350 1.73 -4.43 -6.51
CA TYR A 350 0.39 -3.85 -6.60
C TYR A 350 -0.06 -3.33 -5.24
N ILE A 351 -0.58 -2.11 -5.23
CA ILE A 351 -1.09 -1.44 -4.03
C ILE A 351 -2.57 -1.80 -3.83
N TYR A 352 -2.86 -2.50 -2.74
CA TYR A 352 -4.22 -2.74 -2.28
C TYR A 352 -4.71 -1.55 -1.45
N ALA A 353 -5.76 -0.91 -1.96
CA ALA A 353 -6.40 0.26 -1.36
C ALA A 353 -7.93 0.21 -1.44
#